data_AF-A0A1F5PLV4-F1
#
_entry.id   AF-A0A1F5PLV4-F1
#
_cell.length_a   1.000
_cell.length_b   1.000
_cell.length_c   1.000
_cell.angle_alpha   90.00
_cell.angle_beta   90.00
_cell.angle_gamma   90.00
#
_symmetry.space_group_name_H-M   'P 1'
#
loop_
_entity.id
_entity.type
_entity.pdbx_description
1 polymer ?
#
loop_
_entity_poly.entity_id
_entity_poly.type
_entity_poly.pdbx_seq_one_letter_code
_entity_poly.pdbx_strand_id
1 'polypeptide(L)'
;MTLNYFFTVFALTILAIRGWLSIWPMHSPTIGNFHLHHYMYGLVMVALYFFIPKPAILAVGLALIVDELYLFFMFRTWNWPVNHWAQYNSWQNLTAIVVISLAGYLALRFFQISRL
;
A
#
# COMPACT_ATOMS: atom_id res chain seq x y z
N MET A 1 14.35 2.13 15.30
CA MET A 1 14.33 2.07 13.82
C MET A 1 14.19 3.48 13.28
N THR A 2 15.01 3.92 12.33
CA THR A 2 14.95 5.31 11.81
C THR A 2 13.78 5.47 10.83
N LEU A 3 13.27 6.70 10.70
CA LEU A 3 12.24 7.04 9.71
C LEU A 3 12.66 6.61 8.30
N ASN A 4 13.93 6.84 7.96
CA ASN A 4 14.51 6.51 6.66
C ASN A 4 14.39 5.01 6.37
N TYR A 5 14.80 4.14 7.31
CA TYR A 5 14.74 2.70 7.08
C TYR A 5 13.28 2.20 6.95
N PHE A 6 12.33 2.76 7.72
CA PHE A 6 10.91 2.45 7.53
C PHE A 6 10.44 2.80 6.11
N PHE A 7 10.73 4.02 5.65
CA PHE A 7 10.33 4.47 4.32
C PHE A 7 11.06 3.75 3.19
N THR A 8 12.31 3.31 3.41
CA THR A 8 13.03 2.44 2.48
C THR A 8 12.31 1.11 2.30
N VAL A 9 11.93 0.42 3.39
CA VAL A 9 11.19 -0.85 3.31
C VAL A 9 9.82 -0.64 2.64
N PHE A 10 9.12 0.42 3.02
CA PHE A 10 7.83 0.79 2.42
C PHE A 10 7.94 1.02 0.91
N ALA A 11 8.89 1.85 0.47
CA ALA A 11 9.08 2.18 -0.94
C ALA A 11 9.53 0.97 -1.76
N LEU A 12 10.46 0.16 -1.23
CA LEU A 12 10.89 -1.08 -1.87
C LEU A 12 9.73 -2.07 -2.00
N THR A 13 8.83 -2.12 -1.01
CA THR A 13 7.63 -2.98 -1.08
C THR A 13 6.71 -2.56 -2.22
N ILE A 14 6.41 -1.26 -2.36
CA ILE A 14 5.61 -0.73 -3.48
C ILE A 14 6.29 -1.07 -4.82
N LEU A 15 7.58 -0.79 -4.95
CA LEU A 15 8.34 -1.05 -6.17
C LEU A 15 8.34 -2.54 -6.52
N ALA A 16 8.48 -3.43 -5.52
CA ALA A 16 8.45 -4.86 -5.73
C ALA A 16 7.08 -5.35 -6.20
N ILE A 17 5.99 -4.92 -5.56
CA ILE A 17 4.61 -5.28 -5.95
C ILE A 17 4.33 -4.80 -7.38
N ARG A 18 4.64 -3.52 -7.65
CA ARG A 18 4.41 -2.90 -8.96
C ARG A 18 5.24 -3.56 -10.04
N GLY A 19 6.54 -3.73 -9.82
CA GLY A 19 7.43 -4.39 -10.77
C GLY A 19 7.00 -5.83 -11.05
N TRP A 20 6.64 -6.58 -10.00
CA TRP A 20 6.15 -7.95 -10.14
C TRP A 20 4.87 -8.02 -10.98
N LEU A 21 3.86 -7.21 -10.64
CA LEU A 21 2.59 -7.23 -11.34
C LEU A 21 2.70 -6.72 -12.79
N SER A 22 3.54 -5.71 -13.05
CA SER A 22 3.77 -5.23 -14.41
C SER A 22 4.33 -6.30 -15.35
N ILE A 23 5.07 -7.28 -14.81
CA ILE A 23 5.59 -8.43 -15.57
C ILE A 23 4.57 -9.56 -15.61
N TRP A 24 3.92 -9.85 -14.48
CA TRP A 24 3.01 -10.97 -14.31
C TRP A 24 1.65 -10.52 -13.75
N PRO A 25 0.74 -10.02 -14.60
CA PRO A 25 -0.60 -9.66 -14.16
C PRO A 25 -1.34 -10.92 -13.71
N MET A 26 -1.48 -11.07 -12.39
CA MET A 26 -2.19 -12.20 -11.79
C MET A 26 -3.60 -11.77 -11.40
N HIS A 27 -4.58 -12.62 -11.73
CA HIS A 27 -5.95 -12.42 -11.25
C HIS A 27 -6.02 -12.69 -9.76
N SER A 28 -6.74 -11.82 -9.04
CA SER A 28 -6.88 -11.99 -7.62
C SER A 28 -7.69 -13.24 -7.26
N PRO A 29 -7.29 -14.02 -6.23
CA PRO A 29 -8.11 -15.10 -5.71
C PRO A 29 -9.49 -14.60 -5.26
N THR A 30 -10.50 -15.43 -5.51
CA THR A 30 -11.90 -15.12 -5.20
C THR A 30 -12.45 -16.09 -4.17
N ILE A 31 -13.23 -15.57 -3.22
CA ILE A 31 -13.99 -16.35 -2.25
C ILE A 31 -15.47 -16.00 -2.48
N GLY A 32 -16.18 -16.84 -3.23
CA GLY A 32 -17.51 -16.51 -3.72
C GLY A 32 -17.49 -15.28 -4.63
N ASN A 33 -18.26 -14.24 -4.27
CA ASN A 33 -18.33 -12.97 -5.01
C ASN A 33 -17.33 -11.91 -4.49
N PHE A 34 -16.48 -12.27 -3.53
CA PHE A 34 -15.51 -11.36 -2.93
C PHE A 34 -14.13 -11.59 -3.53
N HIS A 35 -13.54 -10.52 -4.05
CA HIS A 35 -12.19 -10.51 -4.59
C HIS A 35 -11.22 -10.08 -3.49
N LEU A 36 -10.16 -10.86 -3.29
CA LEU A 36 -9.10 -10.43 -2.39
C LEU A 36 -8.32 -9.27 -3.04
N HIS A 37 -7.75 -8.39 -2.24
CA HIS A 37 -7.03 -7.21 -2.73
C HIS A 37 -5.79 -6.96 -1.87
N HIS A 38 -4.77 -6.29 -2.39
CA HIS A 38 -3.52 -6.03 -1.65
C HIS A 38 -3.79 -5.33 -0.32
N TYR A 39 -4.71 -4.36 -0.29
CA TYR A 39 -5.03 -3.62 0.93
C TYR A 39 -5.49 -4.54 2.07
N MET A 40 -6.15 -5.67 1.76
CA MET A 40 -6.63 -6.61 2.78
C MET A 40 -5.47 -7.32 3.46
N TYR A 41 -4.50 -7.80 2.68
CA TYR A 41 -3.25 -8.33 3.22
C TYR A 41 -2.49 -7.25 4.00
N GLY A 42 -2.56 -5.99 3.53
CA GLY A 42 -2.04 -4.84 4.24
C GLY A 42 -2.67 -4.64 5.63
N LEU A 43 -3.99 -4.72 5.74
CA LEU A 43 -4.72 -4.63 7.02
C LEU A 43 -4.34 -5.80 7.95
N VAL A 44 -4.19 -7.01 7.43
CA VAL A 44 -3.71 -8.17 8.21
C VAL A 44 -2.30 -7.91 8.74
N MET A 45 -1.40 -7.35 7.93
CA MET A 45 -0.04 -7.00 8.36
C MET A 45 -0.03 -5.88 9.40
N VAL A 46 -0.90 -4.87 9.27
CA VAL A 46 -1.08 -3.83 10.29
C VAL A 46 -1.60 -4.43 11.60
N ALA A 47 -2.57 -5.36 11.54
CA ALA A 47 -3.03 -6.08 12.72
C ALA A 47 -1.90 -6.91 13.34
N LEU A 48 -1.11 -7.62 12.52
CA LEU A 48 0.02 -8.44 12.96
C LEU A 48 1.09 -7.61 13.69
N TYR A 49 1.31 -6.34 13.29
CA TYR A 49 2.24 -5.45 13.97
C TYR A 49 1.91 -5.25 15.46
N PHE A 50 0.64 -5.28 15.86
CA PHE A 50 0.27 -5.16 17.28
C PHE A 50 0.68 -6.40 18.12
N PHE A 51 0.84 -7.56 17.47
CA PHE A 51 1.34 -8.77 18.12
C PHE A 51 2.86 -8.92 18.00
N ILE A 52 3.42 -8.49 16.87
CA ILE A 52 4.83 -8.57 16.54
C ILE A 52 5.29 -7.16 16.14
N PRO A 53 5.70 -6.31 17.09
CA PRO A 53 5.95 -4.88 16.85
C PRO A 53 7.27 -4.62 16.12
N LYS A 54 7.42 -5.20 14.92
CA LYS A 54 8.53 -4.95 13.99
C LYS A 54 8.08 -3.89 12.99
N PRO A 55 8.72 -2.72 12.92
CA PRO A 55 8.24 -1.66 12.04
C PRO A 55 8.35 -2.01 10.55
N ALA A 56 9.17 -3.00 10.18
CA ALA A 56 9.16 -3.57 8.84
C ALA A 56 7.81 -4.22 8.46
N ILE A 57 7.14 -4.90 9.41
CA ILE A 57 5.81 -5.48 9.20
C ILE A 57 4.79 -4.35 8.93
N LEU A 58 4.85 -3.29 9.73
CA LEU A 58 3.99 -2.12 9.54
C LEU A 58 4.28 -1.41 8.20
N ALA A 59 5.54 -1.28 7.81
CA ALA A 59 5.94 -0.69 6.53
C ALA A 59 5.39 -1.48 5.34
N VAL A 60 5.51 -2.81 5.37
CA VAL A 60 4.93 -3.69 4.33
C VAL A 60 3.41 -3.58 4.31
N GLY A 61 2.76 -3.60 5.48
CA GLY A 61 1.31 -3.49 5.57
C GLY A 61 0.77 -2.17 5.01
N LEU A 62 1.39 -1.06 5.37
CA LEU A 62 1.01 0.26 4.87
C LEU A 62 1.33 0.42 3.38
N ALA A 63 2.42 -0.16 2.87
CA ALA A 63 2.74 -0.16 1.45
C ALA A 63 1.63 -0.84 0.63
N LEU A 64 1.17 -2.00 1.06
CA LEU A 64 0.07 -2.74 0.43
C LEU A 64 -1.26 -1.95 0.43
N ILE A 65 -1.56 -1.22 1.50
CA ILE A 65 -2.76 -0.37 1.58
C ILE A 65 -2.64 0.83 0.63
N VAL A 66 -1.52 1.55 0.70
CA VAL A 66 -1.29 2.75 -0.13
C VAL A 66 -1.30 2.39 -1.62
N ASP A 67 -0.81 1.21 -1.98
CA ASP A 67 -0.80 0.72 -3.36
C ASP A 67 -2.18 0.72 -4.04
N GLU A 68 -3.24 0.45 -3.27
CA GLU A 68 -4.60 0.37 -3.79
C GLU A 68 -5.53 1.47 -3.27
N LEU A 69 -5.03 2.38 -2.44
CA LEU A 69 -5.85 3.38 -1.76
C LEU A 69 -6.61 4.28 -2.76
N TYR A 70 -6.00 4.61 -3.90
CA TYR A 70 -6.67 5.37 -4.95
C TYR A 70 -7.82 4.59 -5.61
N LEU A 71 -7.71 3.27 -5.75
CA LEU A 71 -8.78 2.44 -6.30
C LEU A 71 -10.00 2.42 -5.38
N PHE A 72 -9.78 2.44 -4.06
CA PHE A 72 -10.86 2.60 -3.10
C PHE A 72 -11.63 3.91 -3.33
N PHE A 73 -10.93 5.02 -3.55
CA PHE A 73 -11.57 6.31 -3.86
C PHE A 73 -12.25 6.34 -5.23
N MET A 74 -11.69 5.65 -6.23
CA MET A 74 -12.26 5.56 -7.56
C MET A 74 -13.57 4.75 -7.58
N PHE A 75 -13.52 3.51 -7.06
CA PHE A 75 -14.65 2.58 -7.13
C PHE A 75 -15.66 2.78 -5.99
N ARG A 76 -15.28 3.47 -4.91
CA ARG A 76 -16.12 3.76 -3.73
C ARG A 76 -16.73 2.49 -3.10
N THR A 77 -15.99 1.39 -3.17
CA THR A 77 -16.36 0.08 -2.62
C THR A 77 -15.12 -0.63 -2.12
N TRP A 78 -15.31 -1.59 -1.22
CA TRP A 78 -14.27 -2.48 -0.71
C TRP A 78 -13.99 -3.69 -1.63
N ASN A 79 -14.85 -3.92 -2.62
CA ASN A 79 -14.77 -5.05 -3.54
C ASN A 79 -14.96 -4.55 -4.98
N TRP A 80 -13.87 -4.26 -5.67
CA TRP A 80 -13.91 -3.71 -7.04
C TRP A 80 -13.63 -4.79 -8.10
N PRO A 81 -14.08 -4.58 -9.36
CA PRO A 81 -14.03 -5.60 -10.40
C PRO A 81 -12.61 -6.09 -10.71
N VAL A 82 -12.42 -7.38 -11.05
CA VAL A 82 -11.09 -7.96 -11.35
C VAL A 82 -10.42 -7.32 -12.58
N ASN A 83 -11.21 -6.80 -13.53
CA ASN A 83 -10.71 -6.20 -14.77
C ASN A 83 -10.27 -4.72 -14.61
N HIS A 84 -9.81 -4.33 -13.42
CA HIS A 84 -9.37 -2.97 -13.11
C HIS A 84 -7.89 -2.70 -13.44
N TRP A 85 -7.24 -3.57 -14.23
CA TRP A 85 -5.81 -3.48 -14.53
C TRP A 85 -5.38 -2.13 -15.14
N ALA A 86 -6.21 -1.56 -16.01
CA ALA A 86 -5.97 -0.26 -16.63
C ALA A 86 -6.00 0.88 -15.59
N GLN A 87 -6.95 0.81 -14.66
CA GLN A 87 -7.07 1.75 -13.54
C GLN A 87 -5.92 1.56 -12.55
N TYR A 88 -5.53 0.31 -12.28
CA TYR A 88 -4.39 -0.02 -11.43
C TYR A 88 -3.09 0.57 -11.98
N ASN A 89 -2.85 0.52 -13.29
CA ASN A 89 -1.65 1.08 -13.93
C ASN A 89 -1.84 2.52 -14.45
N SER A 90 -2.96 3.17 -14.13
CA SER A 90 -3.21 4.54 -14.55
C SER A 90 -2.22 5.52 -13.92
N TRP A 91 -1.87 6.59 -14.66
CA TRP A 91 -1.02 7.67 -14.15
C TRP A 91 -1.59 8.31 -12.89
N GLN A 92 -2.92 8.34 -12.75
CA GLN A 92 -3.59 8.85 -11.57
C GLN A 92 -3.28 7.98 -10.34
N ASN A 93 -3.30 6.64 -10.47
CA ASN A 93 -2.96 5.73 -9.37
C ASN A 93 -1.49 5.88 -8.97
N LEU A 94 -0.57 5.87 -9.96
CA LEU A 94 0.86 6.03 -9.71
C LEU A 94 1.18 7.37 -9.03
N THR A 95 0.54 8.45 -9.50
CA THR A 95 0.69 9.77 -8.89
C THR A 95 0.12 9.80 -7.46
N ALA A 96 -1.04 9.18 -7.23
CA ALA A 96 -1.63 9.10 -5.91
C ALA A 96 -0.70 8.39 -4.90
N ILE A 97 -0.10 7.25 -5.29
CA ILE A 97 0.87 6.54 -4.47
C ILE A 97 2.03 7.45 -4.07
N VAL A 98 2.63 8.14 -5.04
CA VAL A 98 3.77 9.05 -4.78
C VAL A 98 3.35 10.18 -3.84
N VAL A 99 2.23 10.84 -4.11
CA VAL A 99 1.72 11.96 -3.30
C VAL A 99 1.42 11.53 -1.87
N ILE A 100 0.70 10.42 -1.69
CA ILE A 100 0.36 9.89 -0.36
C ILE A 100 1.62 9.50 0.41
N SER A 101 2.58 8.85 -0.26
CA SER A 101 3.84 8.42 0.35
C SER A 101 4.69 9.60 0.80
N LEU A 102 4.82 10.63 -0.05
CA LEU A 102 5.55 11.86 0.26
C LEU A 102 4.87 12.64 1.39
N ALA A 103 3.54 12.80 1.34
CA ALA A 103 2.78 13.46 2.39
C ALA A 103 2.96 12.75 3.75
N GLY A 104 2.91 11.41 3.76
CA GLY A 104 3.15 10.60 4.95
C GLY A 104 4.58 10.78 5.50
N TYR A 105 5.59 10.77 4.64
CA TYR A 105 6.98 11.00 5.03
C TYR A 105 7.17 12.38 5.66
N LEU A 106 6.68 13.42 5.00
CA LEU A 106 6.81 14.81 5.46
C LEU A 106 6.06 15.04 6.77
N ALA A 107 4.85 14.49 6.91
CA ALA A 107 4.07 14.58 8.15
C ALA A 107 4.82 13.94 9.32
N LEU A 108 5.30 12.70 9.16
CA LEU A 108 6.05 12.02 10.21
C LEU A 108 7.37 12.70 10.52
N ARG A 109 8.06 13.24 9.52
CA ARG A 109 9.29 14.01 9.71
C ARG A 109 9.02 15.29 10.51
N PHE A 110 7.95 16.02 10.19
CA PHE A 110 7.53 17.22 10.91
C PHE A 110 7.24 16.90 12.39
N PHE A 111 6.49 15.82 12.67
CA PHE A 111 6.19 15.39 14.04
C PHE A 111 7.42 14.91 14.82
N GLN A 112 8.45 14.41 14.15
CA GLN A 112 9.72 14.06 14.81
C GLN A 112 10.51 15.31 15.19
N ILE A 113 10.57 16.31 14.29
CA ILE A 113 11.27 17.57 14.53
C ILE A 113 10.61 18.36 15.66
N SER A 114 9.27 18.40 15.71
CA SER A 114 8.54 19.16 16.73
C SER A 114 8.57 18.57 18.15
N ARG A 115 9.15 17.38 18.33
CA ARG A 115 9.33 16.72 19.63
C ARG A 115 10.76 16.84 20.19
N LEU A 116 11.65 17.52 19.46
CA LEU A 116 13.03 17.84 19.86
C LEU A 116 13.08 19.26 20.44
#